data_AF-A0A1Y5D157-F1
#
_entry.id   AF-A0A1Y5D157-F1
#
_cell.length_a   1.000
_cell.length_b   1.000
_cell.length_c   1.000
_cell.angle_alpha   90.00
_cell.angle_beta   90.00
_cell.angle_gamma   90.00
#
_symmetry.space_group_name_H-M   'P 1'
#
loop_
_entity.id
_entity.type
_entity.pdbx_description
1 polymer ?
#
loop_
_entity_poly.entity_id
_entity_poly.type
_entity_poly.pdbx_seq_one_letter_code
_entity_poly.pdbx_strand_id
1 'polypeptide(L)'
;RLKTLQKYSAAADVFLDKNHKNPKVGYLIKQPDLANTLNAIAQKGLKGFYAGDVAATLVNSVQKAGGIWQLDDLKKYNVIERDVIESEYQGFKLISAPPPSSGGIAIAQMLNMLDSQAQANPWQTLNESDQVHLLSEVMRRAYFDRAHYLGDPDFVD
;
A
#
# COMPACT_ATOMS: atom_id res chain seq x y z
N ARG A 1 18.21 -2.22 5.32
CA ARG A 1 17.91 -1.06 4.43
C ARG A 1 19.16 -0.53 3.73
N LEU A 2 20.25 -0.15 4.43
CA LEU A 2 21.49 0.33 3.78
C LEU A 2 22.06 -0.62 2.71
N LYS A 3 22.22 -1.92 3.03
CA LYS A 3 22.69 -2.92 2.06
C LYS A 3 21.82 -2.99 0.79
N THR A 4 20.50 -2.78 0.93
CA THR A 4 19.56 -2.77 -0.20
C THR A 4 19.79 -1.55 -1.09
N LEU A 5 19.99 -0.36 -0.51
CA LEU A 5 20.29 0.85 -1.26
C LEU A 5 21.65 0.75 -1.97
N GLN A 6 22.68 0.25 -1.28
CA GLN A 6 24.01 0.05 -1.86
C GLN A 6 24.03 -0.95 -3.03
N LYS A 7 23.08 -1.90 -3.06
CA LYS A 7 22.93 -2.85 -4.16
C LYS A 7 22.56 -2.17 -5.48
N TYR A 8 21.84 -1.04 -5.43
CA TYR A 8 21.34 -0.35 -6.61
C TYR A 8 21.91 1.06 -6.66
N SER A 9 22.89 1.30 -7.56
CA SER A 9 23.59 2.59 -7.66
C SER A 9 22.64 3.78 -7.78
N ALA A 10 21.61 3.68 -8.62
CA ALA A 10 20.60 4.73 -8.77
C ALA A 10 19.91 5.14 -7.46
N ALA A 11 19.74 4.21 -6.51
CA ALA A 11 19.21 4.52 -5.18
C ALA A 11 20.30 5.02 -4.22
N ALA A 12 21.51 4.44 -4.29
CA ALA A 12 22.64 4.87 -3.49
C ALA A 12 23.03 6.33 -3.77
N ASP A 13 23.11 6.70 -5.04
CA ASP A 13 23.51 8.05 -5.50
C ASP A 13 22.53 9.13 -5.03
N VAL A 14 21.26 8.77 -4.83
CA VAL A 14 20.22 9.67 -4.34
C VAL A 14 20.18 9.74 -2.81
N PHE A 15 20.19 8.59 -2.14
CA PHE A 15 19.81 8.51 -0.72
C PHE A 15 21.00 8.35 0.24
N LEU A 16 22.22 8.11 -0.26
CA LEU A 16 23.42 7.92 0.55
C LEU A 16 24.41 9.07 0.35
N ASP A 17 25.38 9.17 1.25
CA ASP A 17 26.48 10.11 1.08
C ASP A 17 27.40 9.71 -0.07
N LYS A 18 28.39 10.56 -0.38
CA LYS A 18 29.39 10.32 -1.44
C LYS A 18 30.22 9.04 -1.30
N ASN A 19 30.19 8.40 -0.12
CA ASN A 19 30.87 7.13 0.14
C ASN A 19 29.88 5.95 0.20
N HIS A 20 28.65 6.18 -0.23
CA HIS A 20 27.51 5.25 -0.13
C HIS A 20 27.27 4.79 1.31
N LYS A 21 27.38 5.70 2.29
CA LYS A 21 27.05 5.48 3.70
C LYS A 21 25.80 6.25 4.09
N ASN A 22 25.24 5.89 5.25
CA ASN A 22 24.11 6.61 5.83
C ASN A 22 24.47 8.11 5.98
N PRO A 23 23.66 9.01 5.40
CA PRO A 23 23.87 10.44 5.59
C PRO A 23 23.74 10.83 7.06
N LYS A 24 24.50 11.85 7.48
CA LYS A 24 24.32 12.45 8.81
C LYS A 24 23.03 13.29 8.85
N VAL A 25 22.49 13.49 10.05
CA VAL A 25 21.40 14.46 10.25
C VAL A 25 21.83 15.84 9.72
N GLY A 26 20.95 16.48 8.96
CA GLY A 26 21.23 17.74 8.27
C GLY A 26 21.88 17.60 6.88
N TYR A 27 22.16 16.38 6.42
CA TYR A 27 22.61 16.15 5.05
C TYR A 27 21.50 16.49 4.05
N LEU A 28 21.83 17.31 3.05
CA LEU A 28 20.89 17.74 2.03
C LEU A 28 20.84 16.72 0.87
N ILE A 29 19.72 16.02 0.76
CA ILE A 29 19.43 15.13 -0.39
C ILE A 29 18.77 15.95 -1.49
N LYS A 30 19.39 16.00 -2.67
CA LYS A 30 18.84 16.65 -3.87
C LYS A 30 18.42 15.58 -4.87
N GLN A 31 17.23 15.70 -5.43
CA GLN A 31 16.64 14.71 -6.34
C GLN A 31 16.30 15.35 -7.70
N PRO A 32 17.30 15.79 -8.50
CA PRO A 32 17.04 16.47 -9.77
C PRO A 32 16.29 15.59 -10.78
N ASP A 33 16.56 14.28 -10.82
CA ASP A 33 15.86 13.35 -11.72
C ASP A 33 14.39 13.14 -11.33
N LEU A 34 14.10 13.14 -10.02
CA LEU A 34 12.71 13.16 -9.53
C LEU A 34 12.04 14.48 -9.91
N ALA A 35 12.75 15.61 -9.78
CA ALA A 35 12.21 16.91 -10.20
C ALA A 35 11.89 16.94 -11.71
N ASN A 36 12.74 16.33 -12.55
CA ASN A 36 12.48 16.19 -13.98
C ASN A 36 11.23 15.34 -14.25
N THR A 37 11.06 14.24 -13.50
CA THR A 37 9.87 13.38 -13.58
C THR A 37 8.60 14.14 -13.18
N LEU A 38 8.65 14.88 -12.08
CA LEU A 38 7.53 15.72 -11.62
C LEU A 38 7.20 16.85 -12.60
N ASN A 39 8.21 17.46 -13.22
CA ASN A 39 8.02 18.45 -14.28
C ASN A 39 7.35 17.84 -15.51
N ALA A 40 7.72 16.62 -15.91
CA ALA A 40 7.08 15.92 -17.02
C ALA A 40 5.59 15.65 -16.72
N ILE A 41 5.25 15.23 -15.50
CA ILE A 41 3.87 15.06 -15.05
C ILE A 41 3.13 16.40 -15.06
N ALA A 42 3.73 17.45 -14.52
CA ALA A 42 3.12 18.78 -14.47
C ALA A 42 2.80 19.33 -15.88
N GLN A 43 3.68 19.09 -16.85
CA GLN A 43 3.53 19.59 -18.22
C GLN A 43 2.62 18.72 -19.10
N LYS A 44 2.63 17.40 -18.90
CA LYS A 44 2.00 16.42 -19.82
C LYS A 44 0.91 15.56 -19.17
N GLY A 45 0.58 15.81 -17.90
CA GLY A 45 -0.37 15.01 -17.12
C GLY A 45 0.06 13.55 -17.03
N LEU A 46 -0.90 12.62 -17.14
CA LEU A 46 -0.65 11.17 -17.11
C LEU A 46 0.40 10.72 -18.13
N LYS A 47 0.40 11.30 -19.34
CA LYS A 47 1.39 10.97 -20.39
C LYS A 47 2.82 11.36 -20.00
N GLY A 48 2.99 12.26 -19.03
CA GLY A 48 4.30 12.62 -18.48
C GLY A 48 4.97 11.49 -17.70
N PHE A 49 4.21 10.48 -17.26
CA PHE A 49 4.73 9.32 -16.53
C PHE A 49 4.52 8.00 -17.29
N TYR A 50 3.31 7.76 -17.80
CA TYR A 50 2.92 6.49 -18.43
C TYR A 50 3.31 6.39 -19.92
N ALA A 51 3.93 7.43 -20.49
CA ALA A 51 4.43 7.45 -21.86
C ALA A 51 5.72 8.27 -21.99
N GLY A 52 6.32 8.25 -23.19
CA GLY A 52 7.52 9.04 -23.50
C GLY A 52 8.76 8.63 -22.70
N ASP A 53 9.64 9.59 -22.45
CA ASP A 53 10.99 9.33 -21.93
C ASP A 53 10.99 8.75 -20.51
N VAL A 54 10.06 9.17 -19.65
CA VAL A 54 9.92 8.63 -18.29
C VAL A 54 9.52 7.15 -18.35
N ALA A 55 8.50 6.80 -19.13
CA ALA A 55 8.08 5.42 -19.32
C ALA A 55 9.18 4.55 -19.94
N ALA A 56 9.89 5.05 -20.95
CA ALA A 56 11.01 4.36 -21.57
C ALA A 56 12.16 4.12 -20.58
N THR A 57 12.46 5.11 -19.74
CA THR A 57 13.49 5.00 -18.69
C THR A 57 13.12 3.96 -17.63
N LEU A 58 11.86 3.96 -17.19
CA LEU A 58 11.32 2.97 -16.24
C LEU A 58 11.42 1.55 -16.81
N VAL A 59 10.87 1.32 -18.00
CA VAL A 59 10.84 0.00 -18.64
C VAL A 59 12.25 -0.52 -18.88
N ASN A 60 13.15 0.31 -19.43
CA ASN A 60 14.55 -0.08 -19.64
C ASN A 60 15.25 -0.46 -18.33
N SER A 61 15.02 0.30 -17.25
CA SER A 61 15.61 0.03 -15.94
C SER A 61 15.10 -1.28 -15.34
N VAL A 62 13.79 -1.53 -15.44
CA VAL A 62 13.17 -2.77 -14.97
C VAL A 62 13.68 -3.97 -15.76
N GLN A 63 13.73 -3.89 -17.10
CA GLN A 63 14.21 -4.97 -17.95
C GLN A 63 15.69 -5.28 -17.72
N LYS A 64 16.55 -4.26 -17.56
CA LYS A 64 17.96 -4.45 -17.19
C LYS A 64 18.15 -5.16 -15.84
N ALA A 65 17.20 -5.00 -14.93
CA ALA A 65 17.20 -5.69 -13.65
C ALA A 65 16.54 -7.09 -13.70
N GLY A 66 16.11 -7.55 -14.88
CA GLY A 66 15.46 -8.85 -15.09
C GLY A 66 13.95 -8.85 -14.88
N GLY A 67 13.31 -7.67 -14.77
CA GLY A 67 11.86 -7.54 -14.71
C GLY A 67 11.19 -7.60 -16.08
N ILE A 68 9.86 -7.69 -16.07
CA ILE A 68 9.06 -8.04 -17.26
C ILE A 68 8.25 -6.89 -17.85
N TRP A 69 8.36 -5.67 -17.29
CA TRP A 69 7.56 -4.53 -17.74
C TRP A 69 7.81 -4.23 -19.22
N GLN A 70 6.75 -3.88 -19.92
CA GLN A 70 6.73 -3.36 -21.27
C GLN A 70 6.11 -1.97 -21.29
N LEU A 71 6.42 -1.18 -22.32
CA LEU A 71 5.75 0.13 -22.52
C LEU A 71 4.23 -0.02 -22.63
N ASP A 72 3.78 -1.13 -23.21
CA ASP A 72 2.37 -1.47 -23.32
C ASP A 72 1.69 -1.67 -21.96
N ASP A 73 2.40 -2.16 -20.94
CA ASP A 73 1.83 -2.32 -19.59
C ASP A 73 1.51 -0.96 -18.98
N LEU A 74 2.44 0.01 -19.12
CA LEU A 74 2.24 1.37 -18.65
C LEU A 74 1.12 2.09 -19.42
N LYS A 75 1.02 1.85 -20.73
CA LYS A 75 -0.04 2.43 -21.57
C LYS A 75 -1.42 1.86 -21.24
N LYS A 76 -1.51 0.60 -20.83
CA LYS A 76 -2.75 -0.10 -20.49
C LYS A 76 -3.16 0.10 -19.03
N TYR A 77 -2.31 0.69 -18.20
CA TYR A 77 -2.65 0.98 -16.81
C TYR A 77 -3.84 1.93 -16.73
N ASN A 78 -4.87 1.52 -15.98
CA ASN A 78 -6.06 2.30 -15.74
C ASN A 78 -6.38 2.32 -14.25
N VAL A 79 -6.87 3.46 -13.77
CA VAL A 79 -7.43 3.57 -12.43
C VAL A 79 -8.89 3.12 -12.50
N ILE A 80 -9.29 2.27 -11.57
CA ILE A 80 -10.67 1.78 -11.43
C ILE A 80 -11.26 2.41 -10.18
N GLU A 81 -12.33 3.19 -10.35
CA GLU A 81 -13.14 3.70 -9.25
C GLU A 81 -14.11 2.60 -8.81
N ARG A 82 -14.24 2.41 -7.50
CA ARG A 82 -15.04 1.33 -6.91
C ARG A 82 -15.86 1.87 -5.76
N ASP A 83 -17.03 1.28 -5.55
CA ASP A 83 -17.86 1.55 -4.39
C ASP A 83 -17.12 1.19 -3.10
N VAL A 84 -17.26 2.04 -2.10
CA VAL A 84 -16.62 1.87 -0.79
C VAL A 84 -17.22 0.70 -0.01
N ILE A 85 -16.44 0.16 0.91
CA ILE A 85 -16.99 -0.70 1.97
C ILE A 85 -17.59 0.20 3.04
N GLU A 86 -18.86 -0.04 3.35
CA GLU A 86 -19.56 0.61 4.45
C GLU A 86 -19.94 -0.41 5.52
N SER A 87 -19.77 -0.03 6.79
CA SER A 87 -20.23 -0.81 7.94
C SER A 87 -20.59 0.14 9.08
N GLU A 88 -21.31 -0.34 10.08
CA GLU A 88 -21.62 0.44 11.28
C GLU A 88 -21.04 -0.26 12.51
N TYR A 89 -20.60 0.54 13.49
CA TYR A 89 -20.13 0.05 14.78
C TYR A 89 -20.45 1.07 15.86
N GLN A 90 -21.25 0.68 16.85
CA GLN A 90 -21.68 1.56 17.96
C GLN A 90 -22.22 2.93 17.52
N GLY A 91 -23.01 2.96 16.44
CA GLY A 91 -23.60 4.19 15.90
C GLY A 91 -22.66 5.04 15.03
N PHE A 92 -21.42 4.59 14.81
CA PHE A 92 -20.48 5.22 13.88
C PHE A 92 -20.48 4.49 12.54
N LYS A 93 -20.49 5.25 11.44
CA LYS A 93 -20.31 4.73 10.09
C LYS A 93 -18.81 4.58 9.77
N LEU A 94 -18.40 3.36 9.45
CA LEU A 94 -17.11 3.06 8.84
C LEU A 94 -17.25 3.17 7.32
N ILE A 95 -16.34 3.92 6.69
CA ILE A 95 -16.16 3.97 5.24
C ILE A 95 -14.71 3.58 4.95
N SER A 96 -14.50 2.56 4.12
CA SER A 96 -13.16 2.03 3.85
C SER A 96 -12.98 1.53 2.42
N ALA A 97 -11.73 1.21 2.07
CA ALA A 97 -11.37 0.77 0.73
C ALA A 97 -11.91 -0.65 0.42
N PRO A 98 -12.46 -0.87 -0.78
CA PRO A 98 -12.88 -2.19 -1.26
C PRO A 98 -11.69 -3.04 -1.76
N PRO A 99 -11.94 -4.32 -2.11
CA PRO A 99 -11.01 -5.09 -2.93
C PRO A 99 -10.54 -4.28 -4.16
N PRO A 100 -9.26 -4.36 -4.55
CA PRO A 100 -8.25 -5.37 -4.18
C PRO A 100 -7.61 -5.16 -2.79
N SER A 101 -8.00 -4.14 -2.03
CA SER A 101 -7.61 -4.03 -0.63
C SER A 101 -8.42 -5.00 0.23
N SER A 102 -7.74 -5.81 1.03
CA SER A 102 -8.40 -6.64 2.05
C SER A 102 -8.79 -5.85 3.31
N GLY A 103 -8.29 -4.63 3.47
CA GLY A 103 -8.31 -3.91 4.74
C GLY A 103 -9.72 -3.52 5.19
N GLY A 104 -10.52 -2.96 4.28
CA GLY A 104 -11.87 -2.49 4.60
C GLY A 104 -12.79 -3.63 5.06
N ILE A 105 -12.78 -4.74 4.33
CA ILE A 105 -13.55 -5.95 4.67
C ILE A 105 -13.10 -6.52 6.02
N ALA A 106 -11.79 -6.71 6.22
CA ALA A 106 -11.28 -7.28 7.48
C ALA A 106 -11.64 -6.39 8.69
N ILE A 107 -11.51 -5.06 8.58
CA ILE A 107 -11.87 -4.14 9.67
C ILE A 107 -13.37 -4.20 9.94
N ALA A 108 -14.21 -4.10 8.92
CA ALA A 108 -15.66 -4.20 9.07
C ALA A 108 -16.07 -5.53 9.74
N GLN A 109 -15.50 -6.65 9.29
CA GLN A 109 -15.74 -7.96 9.87
C GLN A 109 -15.35 -8.02 11.35
N MET A 110 -14.17 -7.52 11.71
CA MET A 110 -13.70 -7.51 13.10
C MET A 110 -14.60 -6.66 14.00
N LEU A 111 -15.01 -5.47 13.53
CA LEU A 111 -15.92 -4.61 14.28
C LEU A 111 -17.30 -5.27 14.47
N ASN A 112 -17.84 -5.92 13.43
CA ASN A 112 -19.11 -6.64 13.53
C ASN A 112 -19.02 -7.83 14.50
N MET A 113 -17.89 -8.53 14.54
CA MET A 113 -17.65 -9.58 15.54
C MET A 113 -17.61 -9.01 16.96
N LEU A 114 -16.91 -7.90 17.18
CA LEU A 114 -16.86 -7.23 18.49
C LEU A 114 -18.24 -6.74 18.93
N ASP A 115 -19.02 -6.15 18.01
CA ASP A 115 -20.36 -5.65 18.29
C ASP A 115 -21.31 -6.79 18.68
N SER A 116 -21.21 -7.94 17.98
CA SER A 116 -21.98 -9.15 18.32
C SER A 116 -21.70 -9.69 19.72
N GLN A 117 -20.51 -9.42 20.26
CA GLN A 117 -20.10 -9.84 21.60
C GLN A 117 -20.36 -8.77 22.66
N ALA A 118 -20.75 -7.55 22.29
CA ALA A 118 -20.79 -6.41 23.21
C ALA A 118 -21.75 -6.59 24.39
N GLN A 119 -22.80 -7.41 24.26
CA GLN A 119 -23.70 -7.74 25.38
C GLN A 119 -23.10 -8.76 26.35
N ALA A 120 -22.44 -9.80 25.84
CA ALA A 120 -21.87 -10.87 26.65
C ALA A 120 -20.51 -10.47 27.26
N ASN A 121 -19.73 -9.69 26.51
CA ASN A 121 -18.39 -9.22 26.85
C ASN A 121 -18.29 -7.70 26.59
N PRO A 122 -18.96 -6.85 27.39
CA PRO A 122 -18.87 -5.41 27.22
C PRO A 122 -17.42 -4.95 27.38
N TRP A 123 -16.88 -4.27 26.36
CA TRP A 123 -15.46 -3.93 26.27
C TRP A 123 -14.92 -3.24 27.53
N GLN A 124 -15.71 -2.32 28.09
CA GLN A 124 -15.35 -1.53 29.27
C GLN A 124 -15.28 -2.35 30.57
N THR A 125 -15.86 -3.55 30.58
CA THR A 125 -15.84 -4.44 31.74
C THR A 125 -14.70 -5.45 31.71
N LEU A 126 -14.05 -5.61 30.55
CA LEU A 126 -12.92 -6.52 30.38
C LEU A 126 -11.64 -5.91 30.96
N ASN A 127 -10.82 -6.75 31.60
CA ASN A 127 -9.45 -6.38 31.93
C ASN A 127 -8.56 -6.41 30.68
N GLU A 128 -7.33 -5.91 30.79
CA GLU A 128 -6.40 -5.83 29.66
C GLU A 128 -6.12 -7.19 29.01
N SER A 129 -5.94 -8.26 29.80
CA SER A 129 -5.68 -9.60 29.28
C SER A 129 -6.86 -10.13 28.48
N ASP A 130 -8.08 -9.92 28.96
CA ASP A 130 -9.30 -10.36 28.30
C ASP A 130 -9.59 -9.54 27.04
N GLN A 131 -9.30 -8.24 27.04
CA GLN A 131 -9.37 -7.39 25.85
C GLN A 131 -8.40 -7.87 24.76
N VAL A 132 -7.15 -8.14 25.14
CA VAL A 132 -6.13 -8.67 24.23
C VAL A 132 -6.54 -10.04 23.70
N HIS A 133 -7.09 -10.91 24.55
CA HIS A 133 -7.57 -12.23 24.14
C HIS A 133 -8.71 -12.12 23.13
N LEU A 134 -9.76 -11.34 23.45
CA LEU A 134 -10.90 -11.14 22.57
C LEU A 134 -10.47 -10.56 21.21
N LEU A 135 -9.65 -9.50 21.23
CA LEU A 135 -9.17 -8.88 20.00
C LEU A 135 -8.30 -9.85 19.18
N SER A 136 -7.43 -10.61 19.83
CA SER A 136 -6.59 -11.62 19.16
C SER A 136 -7.44 -12.69 18.47
N GLU A 137 -8.49 -13.16 19.14
CA GLU A 137 -9.40 -14.18 18.61
C GLU A 137 -10.28 -13.67 17.46
N VAL A 138 -10.70 -12.41 17.51
CA VAL A 138 -11.39 -11.71 16.43
C VAL A 138 -10.47 -11.53 15.22
N MET A 139 -9.25 -11.02 15.44
CA MET A 139 -8.26 -10.84 14.38
C MET A 139 -7.90 -12.19 13.75
N ARG A 140 -7.71 -13.25 14.55
CA ARG A 140 -7.38 -14.59 14.05
C ARG A 140 -8.42 -15.09 13.03
N ARG A 141 -9.71 -14.86 13.29
CA ARG A 141 -10.80 -15.24 12.37
C ARG A 141 -10.82 -14.38 11.11
N ALA A 142 -10.74 -13.06 11.26
CA ALA A 142 -10.74 -12.16 10.10
C ALA A 142 -9.53 -12.39 9.17
N TYR A 143 -8.36 -12.71 9.72
CA TYR A 143 -7.17 -13.03 8.93
C TYR A 143 -7.24 -14.40 8.26
N PHE A 144 -7.94 -15.36 8.87
CA PHE A 144 -8.26 -16.64 8.22
C PHE A 144 -9.14 -16.41 6.98
N ASP A 145 -10.22 -15.65 7.13
CA ASP A 145 -11.13 -15.35 6.01
C ASP A 145 -10.44 -14.51 4.93
N ARG A 146 -9.66 -13.51 5.33
CA ARG A 146 -8.81 -12.73 4.42
C ARG A 146 -7.93 -13.63 3.54
N ALA A 147 -7.32 -14.65 4.13
CA ALA A 147 -6.39 -15.52 3.41
C ALA A 147 -7.11 -16.48 2.45
N HIS A 148 -8.40 -16.74 2.67
CA HIS A 148 -9.16 -17.71 1.87
C HIS A 148 -10.05 -17.06 0.81
N TYR A 149 -10.61 -15.88 1.08
CA TYR A 149 -11.66 -15.28 0.26
C TYR A 149 -11.29 -13.97 -0.43
N LEU A 150 -10.18 -13.31 -0.06
CA LEU A 150 -9.89 -11.97 -0.58
C LEU A 150 -8.82 -11.99 -1.68
N GLY A 151 -9.17 -11.43 -2.83
CA GLY A 151 -8.29 -11.24 -3.99
C GLY A 151 -8.64 -9.98 -4.77
N ASP A 152 -8.08 -9.86 -5.97
CA ASP A 152 -8.48 -8.82 -6.91
C ASP A 152 -9.86 -9.17 -7.49
N PRO A 153 -10.91 -8.36 -7.25
CA PRO A 153 -12.28 -8.69 -7.65
C PRO A 153 -12.47 -8.73 -9.17
N ASP A 154 -11.50 -8.25 -9.95
CA ASP A 154 -11.55 -8.37 -11.41
C ASP A 154 -11.09 -9.76 -11.90
N PHE A 155 -10.60 -10.62 -10.99
CA PHE A 155 -10.00 -11.91 -11.31
C PHE A 155 -10.56 -13.09 -10.51
N VAL A 156 -11.21 -12.84 -9.39
CA VAL A 156 -11.81 -13.87 -8.52
C VAL A 156 -13.17 -13.42 -8.01
N ASP A 157 -13.97 -14.38 -7.56
CA ASP A 157 -15.27 -14.18 -6.91
C ASP A 157 -15.13 -14.02 -5.38
#